data_AF-A0A3N5Q6Z7-F1
#
_entry.id   AF-A0A3N5Q6Z7-F1
#
_cell.length_a   1.000
_cell.length_b   1.000
_cell.length_c   1.000
_cell.angle_alpha   90.00
_cell.angle_beta   90.00
_cell.angle_gamma   90.00
#
_symmetry.space_group_name_H-M   'P 1'
#
loop_
_entity.id
_entity.type
_entity.pdbx_description
1 polymer ?
#
loop_
_entity_poly.entity_id
_entity_poly.type
_entity_poly.pdbx_seq_one_letter_code
_entity_poly.pdbx_strand_id
1 'polypeptide(L)'
;MGSATTSTVVCAHCGDACADASIRLEDKSFCCTGCRSVYEILQTHNLCDYYSMDERAGVAMRGSRFDPAFYNVLDEPSIQQRFTEYASERTVMLRFEVPGMH
;
A
#
# COMPACT_ATOMS: atom_id res chain seq x y z
N MET A 1 7.92 36.51 -4.55
CA MET A 1 7.06 35.67 -3.69
C MET A 1 5.92 35.16 -4.55
N GLY A 2 6.02 33.93 -5.05
CA GLY A 2 4.98 33.29 -5.86
C GLY A 2 4.68 31.93 -5.25
N SER A 3 3.55 31.83 -4.56
CA SER A 3 3.08 30.58 -3.95
C SER A 3 2.54 29.68 -5.06
N ALA A 4 3.21 28.56 -5.32
CA ALA A 4 2.74 27.55 -6.26
C ALA A 4 1.71 26.66 -5.55
N THR A 5 0.45 26.79 -5.93
CA THR A 5 -0.63 25.89 -5.49
C THR A 5 -0.42 24.52 -6.13
N THR A 6 0.24 23.60 -5.42
CA THR A 6 0.35 22.20 -5.83
C THR A 6 -0.96 21.51 -5.46
N SER A 7 -1.85 21.27 -6.43
CA SER A 7 -3.06 20.48 -6.20
C SER A 7 -2.63 19.05 -5.89
N THR A 8 -2.72 18.67 -4.62
CA THR A 8 -2.37 17.33 -4.15
C THR A 8 -3.46 16.37 -4.62
N VAL A 9 -3.10 15.45 -5.50
CA VAL A 9 -3.99 14.37 -5.92
C VAL A 9 -4.11 13.40 -4.75
N VAL A 10 -5.34 13.05 -4.37
CA VAL A 10 -5.62 12.17 -3.23
C VAL A 10 -6.09 10.81 -3.71
N CYS A 11 -5.62 9.75 -3.07
CA CYS A 11 -5.97 8.37 -3.35
C CYS A 11 -7.44 8.14 -2.99
N ALA A 12 -8.22 7.66 -3.94
CA ALA A 12 -9.64 7.38 -3.75
C ALA A 12 -9.92 6.16 -2.86
N HIS A 13 -8.91 5.33 -2.59
CA HIS A 13 -9.05 4.17 -1.71
C HIS A 13 -8.61 4.50 -0.28
N CYS A 14 -7.42 5.10 -0.09
CA CYS A 14 -6.85 5.27 1.24
C CYS A 14 -6.75 6.70 1.79
N GLY A 15 -7.10 7.70 0.97
CA GLY A 15 -7.01 9.11 1.36
C GLY A 15 -5.59 9.69 1.37
N ASP A 16 -4.58 8.93 0.93
CA ASP A 16 -3.19 9.39 0.89
C ASP A 16 -2.88 10.25 -0.32
N ALA A 17 -1.88 11.13 -0.22
CA ALA A 17 -1.38 11.86 -1.37
C ALA A 17 -0.76 10.89 -2.39
N CYS A 18 -1.20 10.99 -3.64
CA CYS A 18 -0.55 10.31 -4.75
C CYS A 18 0.72 11.09 -5.14
N ALA A 19 1.85 10.39 -5.31
CA ALA A 19 3.08 10.99 -5.80
C ALA A 19 2.91 11.55 -7.22
N ASP A 20 2.11 10.88 -8.03
CA ASP A 20 1.68 11.30 -9.35
C ASP A 20 0.27 10.74 -9.65
N ALA A 21 -0.34 11.20 -10.73
CA ALA A 21 -1.63 10.69 -11.20
C ALA A 21 -1.47 9.54 -12.22
N SER A 22 -0.41 8.73 -12.15
CA SER A 22 -0.16 7.64 -13.10
C SER A 22 -1.12 6.45 -12.91
N ILE A 23 -1.49 6.16 -11.65
CA ILE A 23 -2.37 5.05 -11.32
C ILE A 23 -3.80 5.58 -11.21
N ARG A 24 -4.59 5.37 -12.27
CA ARG A 24 -5.98 5.83 -12.37
C ARG A 24 -6.93 4.69 -12.69
N LEU A 25 -8.16 4.86 -12.25
CA LEU A 25 -9.32 4.08 -12.68
C LEU A 25 -10.46 5.08 -12.87
N GLU A 26 -10.96 5.20 -14.09
CA GLU A 26 -11.97 6.21 -14.46
C GLU A 26 -11.50 7.62 -14.04
N ASP A 27 -12.31 8.35 -13.26
CA ASP A 27 -12.02 9.69 -12.76
C ASP A 27 -11.29 9.71 -11.41
N LYS A 28 -10.77 8.56 -10.96
CA LYS A 28 -10.12 8.40 -9.65
C LYS A 28 -8.62 8.12 -9.79
N SER A 29 -7.85 8.59 -8.82
CA SER A 29 -6.41 8.37 -8.71
C SER A 29 -6.08 7.54 -7.47
N PHE A 30 -4.97 6.80 -7.52
CA PHE A 30 -4.53 5.89 -6.46
C PHE A 30 -3.05 6.06 -6.18
N CYS A 31 -2.64 5.89 -4.92
CA CYS A 31 -1.22 6.03 -4.53
C CYS A 31 -0.37 4.80 -4.89
N CYS A 32 -0.99 3.64 -5.11
CA CYS A 32 -0.31 2.41 -5.51
C CYS A 32 -1.26 1.45 -6.26
N THR A 33 -0.71 0.44 -6.93
CA THR A 33 -1.49 -0.58 -7.66
C THR A 33 -2.41 -1.37 -6.74
N GLY A 34 -1.99 -1.64 -5.50
CA GLY A 34 -2.82 -2.34 -4.52
C GLY A 34 -4.11 -1.59 -4.18
N CYS A 35 -4.03 -0.28 -3.97
CA CYS A 35 -5.20 0.57 -3.73
C CYS A 35 -6.18 0.55 -4.91
N ARG A 36 -5.66 0.60 -6.14
CA ARG A 36 -6.48 0.47 -7.36
C ARG A 36 -7.17 -0.89 -7.42
N SER A 37 -6.43 -1.98 -7.20
CA SER A 37 -6.98 -3.34 -7.29
C SER A 37 -8.06 -3.61 -6.25
N VAL A 38 -7.88 -3.17 -5.00
CA VAL A 38 -8.92 -3.32 -3.96
C VAL A 38 -10.16 -2.53 -4.35
N TYR A 39 -9.98 -1.29 -4.81
CA TYR A 39 -11.10 -0.47 -5.28
C TYR A 39 -11.85 -1.14 -6.44
N GLU A 40 -11.14 -1.65 -7.45
CA GLU A 40 -11.70 -2.35 -8.62
C GLU A 40 -12.47 -3.62 -8.23
N ILE A 41 -11.96 -4.40 -7.27
CA ILE A 41 -12.67 -5.57 -6.72
C ILE A 41 -13.99 -5.13 -6.09
N LEU A 42 -13.96 -4.14 -5.18
CA LEU A 42 -15.17 -3.66 -4.52
C LEU A 42 -16.19 -3.10 -5.53
N GLN A 43 -15.71 -2.38 -6.54
CA GLN A 43 -16.56 -1.84 -7.62
C GLN A 43 -17.21 -2.96 -8.43
N THR A 44 -16.44 -3.97 -8.84
CA THR A 44 -16.93 -5.10 -9.65
C THR A 44 -17.99 -5.92 -8.92
N HIS A 45 -17.94 -5.93 -7.58
CA HIS A 45 -18.90 -6.63 -6.74
C HIS A 45 -20.07 -5.75 -6.24
N ASN A 46 -20.24 -4.52 -6.75
CA ASN A 46 -21.24 -3.56 -6.28
C ASN A 46 -21.17 -3.28 -4.77
N LEU A 47 -19.97 -3.32 -4.20
CA LEU A 47 -19.70 -3.06 -2.78
C LEU A 47 -19.14 -1.64 -2.56
N CYS A 48 -19.40 -0.71 -3.48
CA CYS A 48 -18.96 0.69 -3.35
C CYS A 48 -19.54 1.38 -2.11
N ASP A 49 -20.71 0.92 -1.63
CA ASP A 49 -21.33 1.43 -0.39
C ASP A 49 -20.42 1.24 0.83
N TYR A 50 -19.43 0.35 0.76
CA TYR A 50 -18.38 0.20 1.77
C TYR A 50 -17.69 1.54 2.12
N TYR A 51 -17.48 2.41 1.12
CA TYR A 51 -16.89 3.73 1.33
C TYR A 51 -17.87 4.76 1.96
N SER A 52 -19.17 4.48 1.89
CA SER A 52 -20.22 5.32 2.49
C SER A 52 -20.57 4.90 3.92
N MET A 53 -20.30 3.64 4.28
CA MET A 53 -20.65 3.06 5.58
C MET A 53 -19.68 3.42 6.71
N ASP A 54 -18.41 3.71 6.39
CA ASP A 54 -17.41 4.11 7.37
C ASP A 54 -16.51 5.21 6.76
N GLU A 55 -16.45 6.38 7.40
CA GLU A 55 -15.54 7.46 7.00
C GLU A 55 -14.06 7.06 7.09
N ARG A 56 -13.76 5.96 7.79
CA ARG A 56 -12.44 5.35 7.93
C ARG A 56 -12.20 4.20 6.94
N ALA A 57 -13.16 3.89 6.07
CA ALA A 57 -13.00 2.87 5.03
C ALA A 57 -11.79 3.21 4.15
N GLY A 58 -10.76 2.36 4.22
CA GLY A 58 -9.52 2.55 3.48
C GLY A 58 -8.49 3.44 4.15
N VAL A 59 -8.77 4.06 5.31
CA VAL A 59 -7.73 4.75 6.09
C VAL A 59 -6.62 3.75 6.37
N ALA A 60 -5.46 3.99 5.76
CA ALA A 60 -4.26 3.22 6.03
C ALA A 60 -4.08 3.16 7.53
N MET A 61 -3.71 1.99 8.07
CA MET A 61 -3.53 1.76 9.50
C MET A 61 -2.33 2.58 10.01
N ARG A 62 -2.52 3.90 10.09
CA ARG A 62 -1.58 4.95 10.48
C ARG A 62 -1.64 5.22 11.98
N GLY A 63 -2.23 4.30 12.73
CA GLY A 63 -2.33 4.35 14.17
C GLY A 63 -0.95 4.28 14.80
N SER A 64 -0.40 5.45 15.12
CA SER A 64 0.68 5.75 16.07
C SER A 64 1.23 4.52 16.81
N ARG A 65 2.34 3.96 16.27
CA ARG A 65 3.37 3.10 16.92
C ARG A 65 4.23 2.29 15.91
N PHE A 66 4.25 2.65 14.63
CA PHE A 66 5.16 2.01 13.70
C PHE A 66 6.50 2.75 13.69
N ASP A 67 7.44 2.30 14.51
CA ASP A 67 8.83 2.74 14.44
C ASP A 67 9.50 2.06 13.24
N PRO A 68 9.98 2.80 12.22
CA PRO A 68 10.71 2.22 11.10
C PRO A 68 11.90 1.36 11.55
N ALA A 69 12.49 1.66 12.72
CA ALA A 69 13.57 0.88 13.30
C ALA A 69 13.17 -0.58 13.61
N PHE A 70 11.87 -0.88 13.70
CA PHE A 70 11.38 -2.26 13.81
C PHE A 70 11.83 -3.12 12.62
N TYR A 71 11.99 -2.53 11.43
CA TYR A 71 12.47 -3.26 10.25
C TYR A 71 13.99 -3.40 10.17
N ASN A 72 14.77 -2.71 11.01
CA ASN A 72 16.24 -2.83 11.00
C ASN A 72 16.70 -4.26 11.31
N VAL A 73 15.89 -5.06 12.00
CA VAL A 73 16.15 -6.49 12.22
C VAL A 73 16.24 -7.29 10.91
N LEU A 74 15.66 -6.79 9.83
CA LEU A 74 15.73 -7.40 8.51
C LEU A 74 17.06 -7.12 7.80
N ASP A 75 17.86 -6.16 8.27
CA ASP A 75 19.22 -5.89 7.75
C ASP A 75 20.27 -6.85 8.34
N GLU A 76 19.91 -7.59 9.39
CA GLU A 76 20.77 -8.57 10.04
C GLU A 76 20.94 -9.82 9.15
N PRO A 77 22.17 -10.17 8.71
CA PRO A 77 22.40 -11.29 7.79
C PRO A 77 21.85 -12.63 8.29
N SER A 78 21.92 -12.87 9.60
CA SER A 78 21.40 -14.10 10.20
C SER A 78 19.88 -14.21 10.11
N ILE A 79 19.17 -13.09 10.07
CA ILE A 79 17.71 -13.05 9.86
C ILE A 79 17.37 -13.22 8.38
N GLN A 80 18.09 -12.55 7.48
CA GLN A 80 17.87 -12.68 6.04
C GLN A 80 18.03 -14.12 5.54
N GLN A 81 19.03 -14.84 6.04
CA GLN A 81 19.29 -16.24 5.68
C GLN A 81 18.13 -17.18 6.03
N ARG A 82 17.30 -16.85 7.03
CA ARG A 82 16.15 -17.68 7.42
C ARG A 82 15.02 -17.67 6.39
N PHE A 83 14.92 -16.62 5.60
CA PHE A 83 13.86 -16.45 4.60
C PHE A 83 14.36 -16.67 3.17
N THR A 84 15.67 -16.67 2.97
CA THR A 84 16.32 -16.84 1.67
C THR A 84 16.33 -18.30 1.25
N GLU A 85 15.63 -18.61 0.16
CA GLU A 85 15.67 -19.94 -0.46
C GLU A 85 16.80 -20.06 -1.48
N TYR A 86 17.08 -18.95 -2.17
CA TYR A 86 18.09 -18.87 -3.20
C TYR A 86 18.62 -17.44 -3.30
N ALA A 87 19.93 -17.29 -3.50
CA ALA A 87 20.57 -16.01 -3.77
C ALA A 87 21.63 -16.15 -4.87
N SER A 88 21.64 -15.18 -5.77
CA SER A 88 22.68 -14.96 -6.77
C SER A 88 23.14 -13.50 -6.71
N GLU A 89 24.11 -13.12 -7.55
CA GLU A 89 24.62 -11.74 -7.60
C GLU A 89 23.55 -10.68 -7.94
N ARG A 90 22.44 -11.09 -8.58
CA ARG A 90 21.40 -10.16 -9.06
C ARG A 90 20.01 -10.41 -8.47
N THR A 91 19.78 -11.57 -7.85
CA THR A 91 18.43 -11.99 -7.45
C THR A 91 18.48 -12.75 -6.13
N VAL A 92 17.55 -12.42 -5.24
CA VAL A 92 17.27 -13.18 -4.01
C VAL A 92 15.82 -13.64 -4.06
N MET A 93 15.59 -14.92 -3.79
CA MET A 93 14.26 -15.52 -3.68
C MET A 93 13.94 -15.77 -2.21
N LEU A 94 12.81 -15.23 -1.76
CA LEU A 94 12.31 -15.35 -0.40
C LEU A 94 10.99 -16.14 -0.41
N ARG A 95 10.76 -16.97 0.61
CA ARG A 95 9.44 -17.59 0.85
C ARG A 95 8.84 -17.04 2.14
N PHE A 96 7.61 -16.55 2.04
CA PHE A 96 6.78 -16.16 3.17
C PHE A 96 5.54 -17.03 3.20
N GLU A 97 5.20 -17.53 4.39
CA GLU A 97 3.91 -18.18 4.62
C GLU A 97 2.93 -17.11 5.10
N VAL A 98 1.85 -16.93 4.34
CA VAL A 98 0.72 -16.12 4.80
C VAL A 98 -0.16 -17.03 5.63
N PRO A 99 -0.33 -16.78 6.95
CA PRO A 99 -1.23 -17.58 7.76
C PRO A 99 -2.64 -17.51 7.16
N GLY A 100 -3.38 -18.62 7.23
CA GLY A 100 -4.72 -18.71 6.65
C GLY A 100 -5.59 -17.52 7.07
N MET A 101 -6.11 -16.79 6.08
CA MET A 101 -7.11 -15.76 6.30
C MET A 101 -8.45 -16.45 6.47
N HIS A 102 -9.03 -16.40 7.68
CA HIS A 102 -10.38 -16.90 7.97
C HIS A 102 -11.29 -15.74 8.32
#